data_AF-A0A817RFN0-F1
#
_entry.id   AF-A0A817RFN0-F1
#
_cell.length_a   1.000
_cell.length_b   1.000
_cell.length_c   1.000
_cell.angle_alpha   90.00
_cell.angle_beta   90.00
_cell.angle_gamma   90.00
#
_symmetry.space_group_name_H-M   'P 1'
#
loop_
_entity.id
_entity.type
_entity.pdbx_description
1 polymer ?
#
loop_
_entity_poly.entity_id
_entity_poly.type
_entity_poly.pdbx_seq_one_letter_code
_entity_poly.pdbx_strand_id
1 'polypeptide(L)'
;MLTITNRLALLLTILITYQRCCCKSISLRVYHEPSGDDCIWQGDAPFCFIGFGCPLKMIPVKTDKQGDGDYCLIGYKTYCCMQRIVEKSLL
;
A
#
# COMPACT_ATOMS: atom_id res chain seq x y z
N MET A 1 13.97 35.35 48.50
CA MET A 1 14.55 35.35 47.14
C MET A 1 14.18 34.02 46.47
N LEU A 2 12.91 33.84 46.06
CA LEU A 2 12.38 32.51 45.66
C LEU A 2 11.18 32.62 44.69
N THR A 3 11.26 33.52 43.70
CA THR A 3 10.19 33.69 42.69
C THR A 3 10.66 33.70 41.24
N ILE A 4 11.98 33.80 40.97
CA ILE A 4 12.53 33.91 39.61
C ILE A 4 12.81 32.53 38.98
N THR A 5 13.20 31.54 39.78
CA THR A 5 13.46 30.16 39.31
C THR A 5 12.20 29.47 38.77
N ASN A 6 11.00 29.88 39.20
CA ASN A 6 9.74 29.26 38.83
C ASN A 6 9.27 29.65 37.41
N ARG A 7 9.47 30.91 36.97
CA ARG A 7 9.01 31.36 35.64
C ARG A 7 9.90 30.85 34.50
N LEU A 8 11.22 30.81 34.69
CA LEU A 8 12.13 30.21 33.69
C LEU A 8 11.89 28.70 33.57
N ALA A 9 11.68 28.00 34.68
CA ALA A 9 11.36 26.57 34.67
C ALA A 9 10.04 26.30 33.92
N LEU A 10 9.00 27.14 34.11
CA LEU A 10 7.73 27.01 33.42
C LEU A 10 7.84 27.25 31.90
N LEU A 11 8.63 28.25 31.47
CA LEU A 11 8.85 28.51 30.05
C LEU A 11 9.62 27.36 29.38
N LEU A 12 10.65 26.82 30.06
CA LEU A 12 11.41 25.68 29.56
C LEU A 12 10.52 24.43 29.44
N THR A 13 9.66 24.14 30.43
CA THR A 13 8.75 22.99 30.34
C THR A 13 7.71 23.14 29.23
N ILE A 14 7.18 24.34 29.00
CA ILE A 14 6.28 24.65 27.87
C ILE A 14 7.00 24.46 26.53
N LEU A 15 8.23 24.94 26.39
CA LEU A 15 9.03 24.76 25.16
C LEU A 15 9.36 23.28 24.91
N ILE A 16 9.72 22.52 25.94
CA ILE A 16 10.03 21.09 25.85
C ILE A 16 8.77 20.27 25.51
N THR A 17 7.61 20.61 26.10
CA THR A 17 6.33 19.95 25.77
C THR A 17 5.85 20.32 24.36
N TYR A 18 6.02 21.59 23.94
CA TYR A 18 5.74 22.03 22.57
C TYR A 18 6.60 21.27 21.55
N GLN A 19 7.91 21.14 21.79
CA GLN A 19 8.81 20.35 20.93
C GLN A 19 8.43 18.87 20.88
N ARG A 20 8.00 18.27 22.00
CA ARG A 20 7.52 16.88 22.03
C ARG A 20 6.20 16.67 21.30
N CYS A 21 5.30 17.65 21.28
CA CYS A 21 4.06 17.59 20.49
C CYS A 21 4.31 17.65 18.97
N CYS A 22 5.38 18.31 18.51
CA CYS A 22 5.74 18.39 17.10
C CYS A 22 6.43 17.12 16.57
N CYS A 23 6.96 16.26 17.44
CA CYS A 23 7.48 14.92 17.07
C CYS A 23 6.38 13.86 17.02
N LYS A 24 5.21 14.18 16.46
CA LYS A 24 4.26 13.14 16.04
C LYS A 24 4.95 12.32 14.94
N SER A 25 5.34 11.10 15.30
CA SER A 25 5.87 10.12 14.35
C SER A 25 4.87 9.93 13.22
N ILE A 26 5.26 10.32 12.00
CA ILE A 26 4.51 9.97 10.80
C ILE A 26 4.58 8.44 10.69
N SER A 27 3.46 7.78 10.96
CA SER A 27 3.33 6.34 10.73
C SER A 27 3.13 6.15 9.22
N LEU A 28 4.23 5.97 8.50
CA LEU A 28 4.18 5.54 7.11
C LEU A 28 3.66 4.11 7.09
N ARG A 29 2.48 3.90 6.48
CA ARG A 29 2.06 2.58 6.07
C ARG A 29 2.45 2.39 4.60
N VAL A 30 3.34 1.44 4.38
CA VAL A 30 3.71 0.97 3.05
C VAL A 30 2.55 0.12 2.55
N TYR A 31 1.80 0.63 1.59
CA TYR A 31 0.76 -0.14 0.92
C TYR A 31 1.28 -0.57 -0.44
N HIS A 32 1.04 -1.84 -0.76
CA HIS A 32 1.28 -2.37 -2.08
C HIS A 32 0.00 -2.24 -2.89
N GLU A 33 0.01 -1.33 -3.86
CA GLU A 33 -1.14 -1.09 -4.73
C GLU A 33 -0.87 -1.71 -6.10
N PRO A 34 -1.86 -2.38 -6.73
CA PRO A 34 -1.74 -2.83 -8.10
C PRO A 34 -1.60 -1.60 -9.01
N SER A 35 -0.47 -1.48 -9.70
CA SER A 35 -0.32 -0.39 -10.65
C SER A 35 -1.07 -0.70 -11.92
N GLY A 36 -2.05 0.13 -12.25
CA GLY A 36 -2.89 -0.03 -13.44
C GLY A 36 -2.13 0.05 -14.76
N ASP A 37 -0.89 0.55 -14.77
CA ASP A 37 -0.16 0.77 -16.03
C ASP A 37 0.53 -0.49 -16.57
N ASP A 38 0.70 -1.53 -15.74
CA ASP A 38 1.40 -2.78 -16.12
C ASP A 38 0.61 -4.00 -15.65
N CYS A 39 -0.52 -4.26 -16.31
CA CYS A 39 -1.38 -5.41 -16.02
C CYS A 39 -1.56 -6.31 -17.24
N ILE A 40 -1.67 -7.61 -17.00
CA ILE A 40 -1.89 -8.63 -18.03
C ILE A 40 -2.93 -9.64 -17.56
N TRP A 41 -3.65 -10.24 -18.52
CA TRP A 41 -4.43 -11.44 -18.27
C TRP A 41 -3.57 -12.67 -18.47
N GLN A 42 -3.59 -13.58 -17.50
CA GLN A 42 -2.88 -14.85 -17.55
C GLN A 42 -3.87 -16.00 -17.67
N GLY A 43 -3.59 -16.90 -18.62
CA GLY A 43 -4.37 -18.11 -18.88
C GLY A 43 -4.95 -18.12 -20.29
N ASP A 44 -4.79 -19.24 -20.99
CA ASP A 44 -5.19 -19.39 -22.38
C ASP A 44 -6.51 -20.16 -22.51
N ALA A 45 -7.44 -19.63 -23.31
CA ALA A 45 -8.66 -20.33 -23.64
C ALA A 45 -8.37 -21.51 -24.61
N PRO A 46 -9.21 -22.56 -24.66
CA PRO A 46 -10.47 -22.74 -23.92
C PRO A 46 -10.29 -23.36 -22.52
N PHE A 47 -9.09 -23.84 -22.19
CA PHE A 47 -8.78 -24.44 -20.90
C PHE A 47 -7.83 -23.53 -20.13
N CYS A 48 -8.40 -22.52 -19.47
CA CYS A 48 -7.63 -21.53 -18.74
C CYS A 48 -7.05 -22.20 -17.49
N PHE A 49 -5.75 -22.50 -17.55
CA PHE A 49 -5.08 -23.41 -16.65
C PHE A 49 -5.32 -23.09 -15.16
N ILE A 50 -5.83 -24.09 -14.45
CA ILE A 50 -6.09 -24.08 -13.02
C ILE A 50 -4.74 -24.08 -12.29
N GLY A 51 -4.23 -22.90 -11.90
CA GLY A 51 -3.09 -22.81 -10.98
C GLY A 51 -1.81 -22.14 -11.51
N PHE A 52 -1.82 -21.52 -12.69
CA PHE A 52 -0.75 -20.57 -13.02
C PHE A 52 -1.05 -19.24 -12.32
N GLY A 53 -0.35 -19.01 -11.21
CA GLY A 53 -0.36 -17.71 -10.54
C GLY A 53 0.21 -16.61 -11.45
N CYS A 54 0.30 -15.40 -10.90
CA CYS A 54 0.88 -14.29 -11.64
C CYS A 54 2.39 -14.48 -11.89
N PRO A 55 2.92 -13.94 -12.99
CA PRO A 55 4.37 -13.89 -13.21
C PRO A 55 5.11 -13.20 -12.06
N LEU A 56 6.42 -13.41 -11.99
CA LEU A 56 7.27 -12.81 -10.97
C LEU A 56 7.06 -11.29 -10.86
N LYS A 57 6.89 -10.80 -9.63
CA LYS A 57 6.65 -9.39 -9.27
C LYS A 57 5.25 -8.84 -9.62
N MET A 58 4.36 -9.70 -10.13
CA MET A 58 2.96 -9.35 -10.32
C MET A 58 2.09 -10.03 -9.26
N ILE A 59 0.99 -9.37 -8.90
CA ILE A 59 0.03 -9.86 -7.92
C ILE A 59 -1.33 -10.11 -8.60
N PRO A 60 -2.08 -11.14 -8.15
CA PRO A 60 -3.42 -11.38 -8.66
C PRO A 60 -4.38 -10.31 -8.13
N VAL A 61 -5.10 -9.67 -9.05
CA VAL A 61 -6.06 -8.60 -8.73
C VAL A 61 -7.50 -9.08 -8.88
N LYS A 62 -7.80 -9.86 -9.93
CA LYS A 62 -9.12 -10.44 -10.17
C LYS A 62 -9.02 -11.70 -11.03
N THR A 63 -10.09 -12.47 -11.08
CA THR A 63 -10.25 -13.60 -12.01
C THR A 63 -11.50 -13.43 -12.85
N ASP A 64 -11.46 -13.90 -14.10
CA ASP A 64 -12.56 -13.78 -15.06
C ASP A 64 -12.53 -14.96 -16.05
N LYS A 65 -13.70 -15.41 -16.52
CA LYS A 65 -13.78 -16.49 -17.53
C LYS A 65 -13.46 -16.03 -18.94
N GLN A 66 -13.53 -14.74 -19.21
CA GLN A 66 -13.32 -14.19 -20.55
C GLN A 66 -12.10 -13.28 -20.57
N GLY A 67 -11.85 -12.52 -19.49
CA GLY A 67 -10.60 -11.80 -19.27
C GLY A 67 -10.15 -10.87 -20.43
N ASP A 68 -9.34 -11.41 -21.33
CA ASP A 68 -8.76 -10.80 -22.54
C ASP A 68 -9.70 -10.80 -23.77
N GLY A 69 -10.87 -11.43 -23.67
CA GLY A 69 -11.87 -11.53 -24.72
C GLY A 69 -12.22 -12.96 -25.08
N ASP A 70 -11.33 -13.92 -24.81
CA ASP A 70 -11.52 -15.33 -25.14
C ASP A 70 -12.11 -16.12 -23.96
N TYR A 71 -13.17 -16.89 -24.24
CA TYR A 71 -13.91 -17.57 -23.18
C TYR A 71 -13.29 -18.91 -22.76
N CYS A 72 -13.10 -19.08 -21.45
CA CYS A 72 -12.69 -20.33 -20.80
C CYS A 72 -13.88 -21.26 -20.60
N LEU A 73 -13.84 -22.44 -21.23
CA LEU A 73 -14.79 -23.52 -20.94
C LEU A 73 -14.56 -24.07 -19.53
N ILE A 74 -13.29 -24.24 -19.16
CA ILE A 74 -12.87 -24.76 -17.85
C ILE A 74 -11.80 -23.83 -17.28
N GLY A 75 -11.91 -23.52 -15.98
CA GLY A 75 -11.00 -22.62 -15.27
C GLY A 75 -11.35 -21.14 -15.40
N TYR A 76 -10.40 -20.27 -15.03
CA TYR A 76 -10.50 -18.81 -15.06
C TYR A 76 -9.16 -18.19 -15.46
N LYS A 77 -9.20 -17.06 -16.14
CA LYS A 77 -8.04 -16.19 -16.35
C LYS A 77 -7.79 -15.37 -15.09
N THR A 78 -6.53 -15.06 -14.81
CA THR A 78 -6.13 -14.22 -13.68
C THR A 78 -5.59 -12.89 -14.20
N TYR A 79 -6.14 -11.79 -13.71
CA TYR A 79 -5.64 -10.46 -13.99
C TYR A 79 -4.50 -10.15 -13.02
N CYS A 80 -3.31 -10.01 -13.57
CA CYS A 80 -2.07 -9.81 -12.84
C CYS A 80 -1.57 -8.40 -13.07
N CYS A 81 -1.24 -7.68 -12.01
CA CYS A 81 -0.68 -6.33 -12.10
C CYS A 81 0.65 -6.25 -11.38
N MET A 82 1.55 -5.40 -11.88
CA MET A 82 2.76 -5.06 -11.13
C MET A 82 2.39 -4.45 -9.78
N GLN A 83 3.17 -4.81 -8.77
CA GLN A 83 3.03 -4.28 -7.43
C GLN A 83 3.91 -3.03 -7.30
N ARG A 84 3.30 -1.85 -7.11
CA ARG A 84 4.06 -0.63 -6.78
C ARG A 84 3.97 -0.34 -5.30
N ILE A 85 5.10 0.09 -4.75
CA ILE A 85 5.17 0.60 -3.39
C ILE A 85 4.67 2.04 -3.41
N VAL A 86 3.52 2.28 -2.78
CA VAL A 86 2.99 3.63 -2.61
C VAL A 86 3.21 4.05 -1.15
N GLU A 87 4.04 5.08 -0.96
CA GLU A 87 4.19 5.74 0.34
C GLU A 87 3.04 6.74 0.52
N LYS A 88 2.05 6.38 1.34
CA LYS A 88 0.94 7.27 1.66
C LYS A 88 1.09 7.81 3.08
N SER A 89 1.35 9.11 3.17
CA SER A 89 1.28 9.85 4.43
C SER A 89 -0.18 10.02 4.82
N LEU A 90 -0.62 9.31 5.87
CA LEU A 90 -1.92 9.55 6.50
C LEU A 90 -1.81 10.84 7.33
N LEU A 91 -2.11 11.97 6.71
CA LEU A 91 -2.28 13.28 7.35
C LEU A 91 -3.56 13.30 8.20
#